data_AF-A0A2N2G0U1-F1
#
_entry.id   AF-A0A2N2G0U1-F1
#
_cell.length_a   1.000
_cell.length_b   1.000
_cell.length_c   1.000
_cell.angle_alpha   90.00
_cell.angle_beta   90.00
_cell.angle_gamma   90.00
#
_symmetry.space_group_name_H-M   'P 1'
#
loop_
_entity.id
_entity.type
_entity.pdbx_description
1 polymer ?
#
loop_
_entity_poly.entity_id
_entity_poly.type
_entity_poly.pdbx_seq_one_letter_code
_entity_poly.pdbx_strand_id
1 'polypeptide(L)'
;DDGAVGFIPKPETGESMLSFGNRIKETLMSLTFLLKRYTLKKPKGQVEVKTKENKDNNGIEQKIHPDEVLAKLPATFPGRKVIAIGSSTGGVDALLRVFTKLEANLPPILITQHIPYGFSNSFAQRLNSNSVIEVCEAKDGMILRNSCAYLAPGNMHMTIEKFGADYKVKLLDTVRVSRHKPSVDILFRSVNNVVGGSAMAVIMTGMGDDGTIGIKELYDNNAYTVAQDEKSCVVFGMPAKAIEAGAIKDIVSLDEIPEYIIEFSRGRRR
;
A
#
# COMPACT_ATOMS: atom_id res chain seq x y z
N ASP A 1 -13.84 -4.00 9.84
CA ASP A 1 -14.17 -4.62 8.55
C ASP A 1 -14.53 -3.56 7.53
N ASP A 2 -13.84 -3.65 6.40
CA ASP A 2 -14.27 -3.27 5.04
C ASP A 2 -13.73 -1.99 4.41
N GLY A 3 -12.40 -1.98 4.27
CA GLY A 3 -11.83 -1.48 3.02
C GLY A 3 -12.15 -2.39 1.84
N ALA A 4 -12.27 -1.83 0.63
CA ALA A 4 -12.94 -2.44 -0.53
C ALA A 4 -14.28 -3.04 -0.09
N VAL A 5 -15.24 -2.16 0.10
CA VAL A 5 -16.50 -2.50 0.71
C VAL A 5 -17.25 -3.44 -0.25
N GLY A 6 -17.14 -4.76 -0.03
CA GLY A 6 -17.78 -5.83 -0.79
C GLY A 6 -17.19 -6.11 -2.18
N PHE A 7 -16.52 -7.24 -2.34
CA PHE A 7 -16.33 -7.89 -3.65
C PHE A 7 -17.37 -9.00 -3.80
N ILE A 8 -18.05 -9.05 -4.94
CA ILE A 8 -18.99 -10.13 -5.25
C ILE A 8 -18.29 -11.08 -6.22
N PRO A 9 -17.74 -12.22 -5.76
CA PRO A 9 -17.17 -13.20 -6.66
C PRO A 9 -18.26 -13.78 -7.55
N LYS A 10 -17.85 -14.28 -8.72
CA LYS A 10 -18.73 -15.02 -9.63
C LYS A 10 -19.45 -16.17 -8.90
N PRO A 11 -20.61 -16.64 -9.37
CA PRO A 11 -21.29 -17.79 -8.78
C PRO A 11 -20.34 -18.98 -8.72
N GLU A 12 -20.35 -19.68 -7.60
CA GLU A 12 -19.57 -20.92 -7.47
C GLU A 12 -20.19 -22.01 -8.35
N THR A 13 -19.38 -22.98 -8.78
CA THR A 13 -19.86 -24.07 -9.62
C THR A 13 -20.87 -24.92 -8.85
N GLY A 14 -22.14 -24.85 -9.23
CA GLY A 14 -23.25 -25.51 -8.53
C GLY A 14 -24.05 -24.62 -7.57
N GLU A 15 -23.69 -23.34 -7.41
CA GLU A 15 -24.46 -22.38 -6.62
C GLU A 15 -25.79 -22.04 -7.33
N SER A 16 -26.90 -22.09 -6.60
CA SER A 16 -28.20 -21.67 -7.15
C SER A 16 -28.24 -20.15 -7.32
N MET A 17 -28.94 -19.69 -8.36
CA MET A 17 -29.14 -18.25 -8.61
C MET A 17 -29.83 -17.53 -7.44
N LEU A 18 -30.65 -18.24 -6.66
CA LEU A 18 -31.31 -17.70 -5.48
C LEU A 18 -30.32 -17.45 -4.33
N SER A 19 -29.40 -18.39 -4.11
CA SER A 19 -28.31 -18.27 -3.13
C SER A 19 -27.35 -17.15 -3.49
N PHE A 20 -26.96 -17.08 -4.77
CA PHE A 20 -26.13 -16.00 -5.28
C PHE A 20 -26.81 -14.63 -5.13
N GLY A 21 -28.10 -14.54 -5.45
CA GLY A 21 -28.90 -13.32 -5.27
C GLY A 21 -28.98 -12.88 -3.81
N ASN A 22 -29.14 -13.80 -2.87
CA ASN A 22 -29.14 -13.50 -1.44
C ASN A 22 -27.77 -12.99 -0.96
N ARG A 23 -26.69 -13.60 -1.45
CA ARG A 23 -25.31 -13.18 -1.14
C ARG A 23 -25.00 -11.78 -1.66
N ILE A 24 -25.44 -11.45 -2.87
CA ILE A 24 -25.38 -10.09 -3.42
C ILE A 24 -26.14 -9.12 -2.50
N LYS A 25 -27.38 -9.48 -2.14
CA LYS A 25 -28.27 -8.63 -1.34
C LYS A 25 -27.70 -8.36 0.05
N GLU A 26 -27.15 -9.36 0.72
CA GLU A 26 -26.50 -9.21 2.03
C GLU A 26 -25.27 -8.33 1.95
N THR A 27 -24.43 -8.52 0.92
CA THR A 27 -23.25 -7.69 0.67
C THR A 27 -23.65 -6.22 0.43
N LEU A 28 -24.72 -5.95 -0.33
CA LEU A 28 -25.24 -4.59 -0.54
C LEU A 28 -25.87 -3.96 0.72
N MET A 29 -26.49 -4.76 1.58
CA MET A 29 -27.09 -4.27 2.83
C MET A 29 -26.02 -3.93 3.88
N SER A 30 -24.94 -4.72 3.98
CA SER A 30 -23.82 -4.38 4.86
C SER A 30 -23.13 -3.09 4.40
N LEU A 31 -22.96 -2.91 3.09
CA LEU A 31 -22.42 -1.71 2.44
C LEU A 31 -23.17 -0.42 2.81
N THR A 32 -24.50 -0.46 2.67
CA THR A 32 -25.37 0.71 2.92
C THR A 32 -25.40 1.09 4.40
N PHE A 33 -25.35 0.11 5.31
CA PHE A 33 -25.27 0.37 6.75
C PHE A 33 -23.94 1.00 7.16
N LEU A 34 -22.86 0.59 6.49
CA LEU A 34 -21.51 1.09 6.72
C LEU A 34 -21.39 2.57 6.30
N LEU A 35 -21.86 2.93 5.11
CA LEU A 35 -21.86 4.32 4.62
C LEU A 35 -22.62 5.28 5.55
N LYS A 36 -23.70 4.83 6.19
CA LYS A 36 -24.47 5.63 7.18
C LYS A 36 -23.71 5.88 8.49
N ARG A 37 -22.74 5.04 8.85
CA ARG A 37 -21.99 5.12 10.13
C ARG A 37 -20.74 6.03 10.04
N TYR A 38 -20.30 6.38 8.84
CA TYR A 38 -18.97 6.97 8.58
C TYR A 38 -18.95 8.50 8.36
N THR A 39 -19.88 9.26 8.91
CA THR A 39 -19.76 10.72 9.04
C THR A 39 -18.71 11.10 10.10
N LEU A 40 -17.45 10.68 9.91
CA LEU A 40 -16.32 10.96 10.80
C LEU A 40 -15.42 12.06 10.23
N LYS A 41 -15.01 13.01 11.08
CA LYS A 41 -14.14 14.16 10.74
C LYS A 41 -12.78 13.68 10.21
N LYS A 42 -12.35 14.24 9.08
CA LYS A 42 -11.04 14.01 8.43
C LYS A 42 -9.86 14.33 9.38
N PRO A 43 -8.76 13.56 9.38
CA PRO A 43 -7.52 13.98 10.02
C PRO A 43 -6.99 15.27 9.37
N LYS A 44 -6.22 16.06 10.13
CA LYS A 44 -5.61 17.30 9.63
C LYS A 44 -4.21 17.01 9.08
N GLY A 45 -4.01 17.16 7.78
CA GLY A 45 -2.68 17.19 7.16
C GLY A 45 -2.00 18.54 7.43
N GLN A 46 -0.67 18.56 7.60
CA GLN A 46 0.06 19.81 7.86
C GLN A 46 0.39 20.60 6.59
N VAL A 47 0.28 19.99 5.41
CA VAL A 47 0.63 20.64 4.13
C VAL A 47 -0.52 20.48 3.14
N GLU A 48 -1.25 21.58 2.90
CA GLU A 48 -2.07 21.75 1.70
C GLU A 48 -1.15 22.23 0.57
N VAL A 49 -0.83 21.35 -0.37
CA VAL A 49 -0.15 21.78 -1.60
C VAL A 49 -1.23 22.34 -2.54
N LYS A 50 -1.17 23.64 -2.87
CA LYS A 50 -2.04 24.24 -3.88
C LYS A 50 -1.76 23.59 -5.24
N THR A 51 -2.64 22.69 -5.67
CA THR A 51 -2.59 22.11 -7.02
C THR A 51 -3.87 22.49 -7.77
N LYS A 52 -3.73 22.86 -9.05
CA LYS A 52 -4.86 23.18 -9.92
C LYS A 52 -5.67 21.90 -10.17
N GLU A 53 -6.95 21.88 -9.82
CA GLU A 53 -7.86 20.82 -10.29
C GLU A 53 -7.99 20.95 -11.82
N ASN A 54 -7.23 20.17 -12.59
CA ASN A 54 -7.45 20.02 -14.02
C ASN A 54 -8.56 18.97 -14.23
N LYS A 55 -9.80 19.43 -14.29
CA LYS A 55 -10.88 18.65 -14.89
C LYS A 55 -10.86 18.89 -16.39
N ASP A 56 -10.54 17.88 -17.18
CA ASP A 56 -10.77 17.92 -18.63
C ASP A 56 -12.28 18.04 -18.89
N ASN A 57 -12.64 18.72 -19.99
CA ASN A 57 -14.02 19.00 -20.41
C ASN A 57 -14.89 17.73 -20.67
N ASN A 58 -14.32 16.53 -20.56
CA ASN A 58 -15.00 15.24 -20.75
C ASN A 58 -15.31 14.49 -19.44
N GLY A 59 -15.03 15.06 -18.27
CA GLY A 59 -15.40 14.45 -16.97
C GLY A 59 -14.59 13.21 -16.58
N ILE A 60 -13.54 12.86 -17.32
CA ILE A 60 -12.61 11.78 -16.98
C ILE A 60 -11.53 12.36 -16.06
N GLU A 61 -11.38 11.79 -14.85
CA GLU A 61 -10.32 12.18 -13.92
C GLU A 61 -8.95 11.87 -14.55
N GLN A 62 -8.21 12.92 -14.91
CA GLN A 62 -6.88 12.82 -15.52
C GLN A 62 -5.95 12.10 -14.54
N LYS A 63 -5.16 11.13 -15.03
CA LYS A 63 -4.19 10.43 -14.19
C LYS A 63 -3.03 11.38 -13.87
N ILE A 64 -2.98 11.85 -12.62
CA ILE A 64 -1.91 12.73 -12.13
C ILE A 64 -0.65 11.90 -11.86
N HIS A 65 0.48 12.38 -12.37
CA HIS A 65 1.80 11.77 -12.18
C HIS A 65 2.37 12.12 -10.79
N PRO A 66 3.17 11.25 -10.16
CA PRO A 66 3.73 11.54 -8.83
C PRO A 66 4.63 12.79 -8.79
N ASP A 67 5.16 13.26 -9.93
CA ASP A 67 6.00 14.47 -10.02
C ASP A 67 5.26 15.75 -9.58
N GLU A 68 3.94 15.77 -9.73
CA GLU A 68 3.10 16.91 -9.34
C GLU A 68 2.96 17.05 -7.81
N VAL A 69 3.26 15.99 -7.06
CA VAL A 69 3.11 15.95 -5.59
C VAL A 69 4.45 15.81 -4.88
N LEU A 70 5.38 15.03 -5.44
CA LEU A 70 6.67 14.73 -4.82
C LEU A 70 7.78 14.70 -5.87
N ALA A 71 8.76 15.60 -5.74
CA ALA A 71 9.93 15.63 -6.62
C ALA A 71 10.74 14.32 -6.57
N LYS A 72 11.26 13.87 -7.71
CA LYS A 72 12.15 12.73 -7.80
C LYS A 72 13.58 13.14 -7.43
N LEU A 73 14.02 12.79 -6.22
CA LEU A 73 15.32 13.14 -5.65
C LEU A 73 15.93 11.90 -4.99
N PRO A 74 16.36 10.90 -5.78
CA PRO A 74 16.80 9.60 -5.25
C PRO A 74 17.95 9.77 -4.26
N ALA A 75 17.89 9.05 -3.14
CA ALA A 75 18.99 9.03 -2.20
C ALA A 75 20.25 8.45 -2.87
N THR A 76 21.36 9.19 -2.78
CA THR A 76 22.65 8.80 -3.37
C THR A 76 23.44 7.83 -2.51
N PHE A 77 23.17 7.80 -1.19
CA PHE A 77 23.81 6.90 -0.25
C PHE A 77 22.77 6.00 0.43
N PRO A 78 23.09 4.71 0.63
CA PRO A 78 22.18 3.77 1.27
C PRO A 78 21.88 4.19 2.71
N GLY A 79 20.59 4.30 3.03
CA GLY A 79 20.08 4.56 4.38
C GLY A 79 20.02 3.32 5.27
N ARG A 80 19.36 3.44 6.42
CA ARG A 80 18.92 2.27 7.21
C ARG A 80 17.81 1.55 6.45
N LYS A 81 17.75 0.23 6.57
CA LYS A 81 16.75 -0.58 5.86
C LYS A 81 15.33 -0.15 6.21
N VAL A 82 14.47 -0.15 5.20
CA VAL A 82 13.02 0.08 5.29
C VAL A 82 12.36 -0.86 4.29
N ILE A 83 11.19 -1.40 4.64
CA ILE A 83 10.37 -2.21 3.74
C ILE A 83 9.12 -1.40 3.40
N ALA A 84 8.77 -1.30 2.13
CA ALA A 84 7.55 -0.65 1.65
C ALA A 84 6.68 -1.65 0.91
N ILE A 85 5.39 -1.68 1.21
CA ILE A 85 4.41 -2.61 0.64
C ILE A 85 3.26 -1.82 0.01
N GLY A 86 2.95 -2.14 -1.24
CA GLY A 86 1.83 -1.58 -2.00
C GLY A 86 0.81 -2.66 -2.37
N SER A 87 -0.47 -2.41 -2.14
CA SER A 87 -1.54 -3.38 -2.43
C SER A 87 -2.91 -2.70 -2.64
N SER A 88 -3.84 -3.42 -3.29
CA SER A 88 -5.19 -2.92 -3.59
C SER A 88 -6.22 -4.05 -3.45
N THR A 89 -7.00 -4.38 -4.48
CA THR A 89 -7.98 -5.47 -4.46
C THR A 89 -7.35 -6.81 -4.09
N GLY A 90 -7.90 -7.46 -3.05
CA GLY A 90 -7.35 -8.68 -2.44
C GLY A 90 -6.22 -8.44 -1.43
N GLY A 91 -5.75 -7.19 -1.32
CA GLY A 91 -4.61 -6.82 -0.48
C GLY A 91 -4.87 -6.97 1.02
N VAL A 92 -6.11 -6.78 1.49
CA VAL A 92 -6.48 -6.94 2.91
C VAL A 92 -6.18 -8.36 3.40
N ASP A 93 -6.67 -9.38 2.69
CA ASP A 93 -6.44 -10.78 3.06
C ASP A 93 -5.00 -11.20 2.80
N ALA A 94 -4.40 -10.71 1.71
CA ALA A 94 -3.02 -11.01 1.37
C ALA A 94 -2.04 -10.47 2.43
N LEU A 95 -2.21 -9.21 2.86
CA LEU A 95 -1.43 -8.62 3.95
C LEU A 95 -1.64 -9.38 5.26
N LEU A 96 -2.87 -9.77 5.60
CA LEU A 96 -3.13 -10.56 6.81
C LEU A 96 -2.36 -11.90 6.77
N ARG A 97 -2.34 -12.57 5.63
CA ARG A 97 -1.58 -13.82 5.43
C ARG A 97 -0.07 -13.62 5.52
N VAL A 98 0.44 -12.48 5.06
CA VAL A 98 1.86 -12.13 5.21
C VAL A 98 2.20 -11.87 6.67
N PHE A 99 1.41 -11.02 7.35
CA PHE A 99 1.70 -10.53 8.69
C PHE A 99 1.60 -11.61 9.77
N THR A 100 0.75 -12.64 9.59
CA THR A 100 0.68 -13.80 10.49
C THR A 100 1.94 -14.65 10.54
N LYS A 101 2.82 -14.51 9.54
CA LYS A 101 4.07 -15.28 9.42
C LYS A 101 5.32 -14.43 9.66
N LEU A 102 5.18 -13.14 9.96
CA LEU A 102 6.33 -12.28 10.23
C LEU A 102 6.92 -12.54 11.63
N GLU A 103 8.24 -12.42 11.71
CA GLU A 103 8.99 -12.50 12.97
C GLU A 103 9.30 -11.11 13.53
N ALA A 104 9.83 -11.06 14.76
CA ALA A 104 10.40 -9.84 15.32
C ALA A 104 11.74 -9.45 14.65
N ASN A 105 12.28 -8.29 15.03
CA ASN A 105 13.57 -7.75 14.57
C ASN A 105 13.62 -7.38 13.08
N LEU A 106 12.48 -7.01 12.51
CA LEU A 106 12.38 -6.52 11.15
C LEU A 106 12.66 -5.01 11.07
N PRO A 107 13.17 -4.49 9.93
CA PRO A 107 13.14 -3.06 9.64
C PRO A 107 11.71 -2.51 9.72
N PRO A 108 11.53 -1.19 9.90
CA PRO A 108 10.19 -0.60 9.83
C PRO A 108 9.53 -0.92 8.49
N ILE A 109 8.26 -1.31 8.54
CA ILE A 109 7.45 -1.64 7.38
C ILE A 109 6.44 -0.52 7.13
N LEU A 110 6.36 -0.04 5.90
CA LEU A 110 5.41 0.98 5.47
C LEU A 110 4.41 0.34 4.52
N ILE A 111 3.12 0.54 4.73
CA ILE A 111 2.07 -0.10 3.93
C ILE A 111 1.16 0.96 3.34
N THR A 112 1.05 0.99 2.01
CA THR A 112 -0.06 1.64 1.34
C THR A 112 -1.00 0.57 0.79
N GLN A 113 -2.16 0.46 1.41
CA GLN A 113 -3.30 -0.30 0.91
C GLN A 113 -4.31 0.71 0.33
N HIS A 114 -4.84 0.45 -0.86
CA HIS A 114 -6.00 1.20 -1.34
C HIS A 114 -7.21 0.84 -0.50
N ILE A 115 -7.52 1.70 0.47
CA ILE A 115 -8.58 1.53 1.45
C ILE A 115 -9.39 2.83 1.58
N PRO A 116 -10.73 2.76 1.51
CA PRO A 116 -11.58 3.90 1.82
C PRO A 116 -11.27 4.53 3.18
N TYR A 117 -11.54 5.82 3.27
CA TYR A 117 -11.40 6.59 4.50
C TYR A 117 -12.28 5.99 5.62
N GLY A 118 -11.69 5.80 6.80
CA GLY A 118 -12.36 5.23 7.97
C GLY A 118 -12.05 3.76 8.26
N PHE A 119 -11.54 3.00 7.28
CA PHE A 119 -11.27 1.57 7.46
C PHE A 119 -9.81 1.25 7.78
N SER A 120 -8.90 2.19 7.49
CA SER A 120 -7.46 2.02 7.72
C SER A 120 -7.13 1.72 9.19
N ASN A 121 -7.73 2.44 10.15
CA ASN A 121 -7.48 2.16 11.57
C ASN A 121 -7.94 0.75 12.00
N SER A 122 -9.16 0.35 11.65
CA SER A 122 -9.64 -1.01 11.97
C SER A 122 -8.81 -2.09 11.29
N PHE A 123 -8.33 -1.83 10.06
CA PHE A 123 -7.46 -2.76 9.36
C PHE A 123 -6.08 -2.86 10.03
N ALA A 124 -5.48 -1.74 10.42
CA ALA A 124 -4.22 -1.73 11.17
C ALA A 124 -4.35 -2.50 12.50
N GLN A 125 -5.45 -2.32 13.23
CA GLN A 125 -5.73 -3.09 14.45
C GLN A 125 -5.85 -4.59 14.17
N ARG A 126 -6.52 -4.97 13.08
CA ARG A 126 -6.66 -6.38 12.69
C ARG A 126 -5.30 -6.99 12.33
N LEU A 127 -4.45 -6.27 11.61
CA LEU A 127 -3.07 -6.70 11.34
C LEU A 127 -2.28 -6.85 12.65
N ASN A 128 -2.38 -5.88 13.56
CA ASN A 128 -1.68 -5.89 14.85
C ASN A 128 -2.05 -7.11 15.70
N SER A 129 -3.34 -7.45 15.79
CA SER A 129 -3.80 -8.60 16.57
C SER A 129 -3.37 -9.96 15.97
N ASN A 130 -2.92 -9.98 14.72
CA ASN A 130 -2.51 -11.18 13.98
C ASN A 130 -1.02 -11.15 13.62
N SER A 131 -0.22 -10.34 14.30
CA SER A 131 1.19 -10.11 13.98
C SER A 131 2.04 -10.12 15.25
N VAL A 132 3.28 -10.59 15.14
CA VAL A 132 4.27 -10.49 16.22
C VAL A 132 4.85 -9.07 16.30
N ILE A 133 4.93 -8.35 15.17
CA ILE A 133 5.35 -6.95 15.12
C ILE A 133 4.18 -6.01 15.40
N GLU A 134 4.46 -4.85 16.00
CA GLU A 134 3.45 -3.82 16.25
C GLU A 134 2.95 -3.23 14.92
N VAL A 135 1.65 -3.14 14.72
CA VAL A 135 1.04 -2.52 13.53
C VAL A 135 0.11 -1.40 13.96
N CYS A 136 0.23 -0.24 13.33
CA CYS A 136 -0.66 0.88 13.59
C CYS A 136 -0.98 1.69 12.33
N GLU A 137 -2.09 2.44 12.38
CA GLU A 137 -2.34 3.48 11.38
C GLU A 137 -1.33 4.60 11.59
N ALA A 138 -0.66 4.99 10.51
CA ALA A 138 0.39 5.99 10.53
C ALA A 138 -0.18 7.36 10.91
N LYS A 139 0.52 8.04 11.84
CA LYS A 139 0.24 9.43 12.19
C LYS A 139 1.42 10.30 11.79
N ASP A 140 1.11 11.54 11.41
CA ASP A 140 2.13 12.52 11.05
C ASP A 140 3.15 12.70 12.18
N GLY A 141 4.43 12.73 11.82
CA GLY A 141 5.54 12.88 12.76
C GLY A 141 5.96 11.62 13.53
N MET A 142 5.29 10.47 13.35
CA MET A 142 5.70 9.23 14.00
C MET A 142 7.11 8.80 13.58
N ILE A 143 7.99 8.53 14.54
CA ILE A 143 9.32 7.98 14.29
C ILE A 143 9.18 6.50 13.92
N LEU A 144 9.84 6.10 12.84
CA LEU A 144 9.87 4.71 12.38
C LEU A 144 10.80 3.88 13.26
N ARG A 145 10.23 2.86 13.91
CA ARG A 145 10.96 1.92 14.77
C ARG A 145 11.05 0.54 14.10
N ASN A 146 12.12 -0.18 14.39
CA ASN A 146 12.21 -1.60 14.02
C ASN A 146 11.08 -2.39 14.68
N SER A 147 10.66 -3.48 14.04
CA SER A 147 9.55 -4.32 14.48
C SER A 147 8.22 -3.56 14.60
N CYS A 148 8.05 -2.51 13.79
CA CYS A 148 6.80 -1.79 13.65
C CYS A 148 6.39 -1.69 12.17
N ALA A 149 5.09 -1.78 11.91
CA ALA A 149 4.50 -1.53 10.61
C ALA A 149 3.48 -0.38 10.67
N TYR A 150 3.50 0.46 9.66
CA TYR A 150 2.72 1.69 9.60
C TYR A 150 1.85 1.65 8.34
N LEU A 151 0.54 1.61 8.54
CA LEU A 151 -0.45 1.63 7.47
C LEU A 151 -0.85 3.06 7.15
N ALA A 152 -0.77 3.45 5.87
CA ALA A 152 -1.23 4.74 5.40
C ALA A 152 -2.71 4.95 5.74
N PRO A 153 -3.08 6.08 6.38
CA PRO A 153 -4.48 6.39 6.59
C PRO A 153 -5.18 6.63 5.25
N GLY A 154 -6.45 6.22 5.14
CA GLY A 154 -7.27 6.51 3.98
C GLY A 154 -7.35 8.02 3.70
N ASN A 155 -7.45 8.42 2.43
CA ASN A 155 -7.58 9.82 2.02
C ASN A 155 -6.40 10.75 2.39
N MET A 156 -5.24 10.21 2.76
CA MET A 156 -3.97 10.96 2.83
C MET A 156 -2.85 10.16 2.16
N HIS A 157 -1.86 10.84 1.56
CA HIS A 157 -0.65 10.16 1.13
C HIS A 157 0.31 10.00 2.31
N MET A 158 0.87 8.81 2.46
CA MET A 158 1.95 8.55 3.40
C MET A 158 3.30 8.66 2.70
N THR A 159 4.18 9.46 3.27
CA THR A 159 5.59 9.60 2.87
C THR A 159 6.48 9.47 4.09
N ILE A 160 7.79 9.42 3.87
CA ILE A 160 8.78 9.49 4.94
C ILE A 160 9.77 10.64 4.72
N GLU A 161 10.35 11.12 5.80
CA GLU A 161 11.47 12.06 5.76
C GLU A 161 12.53 11.69 6.80
N LYS A 162 13.77 12.14 6.57
CA LYS A 162 14.88 11.90 7.49
C LYS A 162 14.68 12.70 8.78
N PHE A 163 14.92 12.06 9.92
CA PHE A 163 14.87 12.68 11.24
C PHE A 163 16.10 12.25 12.04
N GLY A 164 17.17 13.04 11.95
CA GLY A 164 18.47 12.67 12.52
C GLY A 164 19.02 11.38 11.90
N ALA A 165 19.21 10.36 12.73
CA ALA A 165 19.63 9.01 12.31
C ALA A 165 18.46 8.05 12.01
N ASP A 166 17.23 8.51 12.25
CA ASP A 166 16.00 7.77 12.03
C ASP A 166 15.19 8.36 10.87
N TYR A 167 14.01 7.81 10.65
CA TYR A 167 13.01 8.29 9.72
C TYR A 167 11.74 8.62 10.48
N LYS A 168 10.93 9.52 9.95
CA LYS A 168 9.58 9.77 10.45
C LYS A 168 8.56 9.80 9.33
N VAL A 169 7.33 9.45 9.68
CA VAL A 169 6.16 9.57 8.80
C VAL A 169 5.85 11.04 8.55
N LYS A 170 5.51 11.34 7.31
CA LYS A 170 4.91 12.61 6.89
C LYS A 170 3.66 12.34 6.06
N LEU A 171 2.53 12.90 6.51
CA LEU A 171 1.25 12.75 5.82
C LEU A 171 0.97 13.98 4.95
N LEU A 172 0.59 13.76 3.70
CA LEU A 172 0.27 14.81 2.73
C LEU A 172 -1.22 14.74 2.37
N ASP A 173 -1.93 15.86 2.47
CA ASP A 173 -3.30 15.99 1.97
C ASP A 173 -3.31 16.78 0.66
N THR A 174 -2.94 16.09 -0.42
CA THR A 174 -2.81 16.65 -1.77
C THR A 174 -3.81 16.03 -2.74
N VAL A 175 -3.71 16.40 -4.02
CA VAL A 175 -4.43 15.73 -5.11
C VAL A 175 -4.13 14.23 -5.14
N ARG A 176 -5.09 13.45 -5.67
CA ARG A 176 -4.89 12.02 -5.91
C ARG A 176 -3.79 11.79 -6.93
N VAL A 177 -2.98 10.77 -6.71
CA VAL A 177 -1.90 10.36 -7.62
C VAL A 177 -2.24 8.97 -8.13
N SER A 178 -2.09 8.73 -9.43
CA SER A 178 -2.52 7.46 -10.05
C SER A 178 -3.98 7.11 -9.70
N ARG A 179 -4.84 8.14 -9.52
CA ARG A 179 -6.26 8.06 -9.09
C ARG A 179 -6.51 7.59 -7.65
N HIS A 180 -5.47 7.48 -6.84
CA HIS A 180 -5.56 6.98 -5.47
C HIS A 180 -5.06 7.99 -4.44
N LYS A 181 -5.64 7.93 -3.23
CA LYS A 181 -5.15 8.63 -2.03
C LYS A 181 -5.57 7.80 -0.81
N PRO A 182 -4.65 7.04 -0.16
CA PRO A 182 -3.20 7.00 -0.41
C PRO A 182 -2.83 6.38 -1.76
N SER A 183 -1.67 6.76 -2.29
CA SER A 183 -1.06 6.19 -3.51
C SER A 183 0.22 5.46 -3.19
N VAL A 184 0.42 4.30 -3.82
CA VAL A 184 1.61 3.47 -3.68
C VAL A 184 2.82 4.14 -4.33
N ASP A 185 2.67 4.80 -5.48
CA ASP A 185 3.75 5.55 -6.13
C ASP A 185 4.35 6.60 -5.20
N ILE A 186 3.51 7.33 -4.45
CA ILE A 186 3.98 8.36 -3.52
C ILE A 186 4.75 7.76 -2.35
N LEU A 187 4.29 6.63 -1.80
CA LEU A 187 5.04 5.91 -0.77
C LEU A 187 6.40 5.47 -1.31
N PHE A 188 6.42 4.71 -2.41
CA PHE A 188 7.64 4.15 -2.99
C PHE A 188 8.64 5.24 -3.40
N ARG A 189 8.19 6.32 -4.03
CA ARG A 189 9.06 7.45 -4.36
C ARG A 189 9.67 8.10 -3.12
N SER A 190 8.89 8.32 -2.06
CA SER A 190 9.43 8.89 -0.83
C SER A 190 10.49 7.98 -0.19
N VAL A 191 10.30 6.67 -0.26
CA VAL A 191 11.29 5.68 0.20
C VAL A 191 12.54 5.72 -0.68
N ASN A 192 12.39 5.85 -2.01
CA ASN A 192 13.53 6.02 -2.90
C ASN A 192 14.34 7.30 -2.59
N ASN A 193 13.65 8.39 -2.32
CA ASN A 193 14.27 9.68 -2.02
C ASN A 193 15.03 9.70 -0.68
N VAL A 194 14.61 8.88 0.28
CA VAL A 194 15.13 8.93 1.67
C VAL A 194 16.05 7.75 2.01
N VAL A 195 15.77 6.57 1.48
CA VAL A 195 16.44 5.31 1.82
C VAL A 195 17.29 4.79 0.66
N GLY A 196 16.82 4.96 -0.57
CA GLY A 196 17.48 4.50 -1.79
C GLY A 196 17.67 2.98 -1.83
N GLY A 197 18.82 2.51 -2.29
CA GLY A 197 19.12 1.09 -2.50
C GLY A 197 19.10 0.21 -1.23
N SER A 198 19.00 0.78 -0.03
CA SER A 198 18.77 0.03 1.22
C SER A 198 17.32 -0.39 1.43
N ALA A 199 16.41 -0.03 0.54
CA ALA A 199 15.00 -0.35 0.67
C ALA A 199 14.64 -1.72 0.07
N MET A 200 13.55 -2.29 0.57
CA MET A 200 12.79 -3.32 -0.11
C MET A 200 11.42 -2.78 -0.50
N ALA A 201 10.97 -3.06 -1.72
CA ALA A 201 9.63 -2.74 -2.19
C ALA A 201 8.89 -4.03 -2.56
N VAL A 202 7.68 -4.19 -2.05
CA VAL A 202 6.81 -5.32 -2.39
C VAL A 202 5.53 -4.80 -3.01
N ILE A 203 5.24 -5.21 -4.24
CA ILE A 203 3.96 -4.91 -4.90
C ILE A 203 3.10 -6.18 -4.95
N MET A 204 1.92 -6.09 -4.36
CA MET A 204 1.00 -7.22 -4.18
C MET A 204 -0.26 -7.05 -5.03
N THR A 205 -1.14 -8.05 -4.96
CA THR A 205 -2.45 -8.10 -5.62
C THR A 205 -3.17 -6.76 -5.62
N GLY A 206 -3.73 -6.41 -6.77
CA GLY A 206 -4.38 -5.14 -6.97
C GLY A 206 -4.71 -4.84 -8.41
N MET A 207 -5.76 -4.04 -8.61
CA MET A 207 -6.12 -3.52 -9.92
C MET A 207 -5.34 -2.24 -10.23
N GLY A 208 -5.06 -2.00 -11.51
CA GLY A 208 -4.44 -0.78 -12.00
C GLY A 208 -2.91 -0.85 -12.01
N ASP A 209 -2.28 0.31 -12.03
CA ASP A 209 -0.84 0.46 -12.23
C ASP A 209 -0.17 1.38 -11.19
N ASP A 210 -0.89 1.79 -10.14
CA ASP A 210 -0.28 2.55 -9.03
C ASP A 210 0.82 1.74 -8.36
N GLY A 211 1.94 2.40 -8.07
CA GLY A 211 3.16 1.78 -7.57
C GLY A 211 4.18 1.43 -8.66
N THR A 212 3.78 1.36 -9.93
CA THR A 212 4.68 1.00 -11.05
C THR A 212 5.80 2.03 -11.24
N ILE A 213 5.49 3.32 -11.09
CA ILE A 213 6.47 4.40 -11.27
C ILE A 213 7.44 4.37 -10.08
N GLY A 214 6.91 4.36 -8.86
CA GLY A 214 7.72 4.38 -7.65
C GLY A 214 8.59 3.14 -7.48
N ILE A 215 8.10 1.94 -7.84
CA ILE A 215 8.89 0.70 -7.74
C ILE A 215 9.98 0.64 -8.82
N LYS A 216 9.72 1.19 -10.01
CA LYS A 216 10.76 1.34 -11.05
C LYS A 216 11.87 2.28 -10.59
N GLU A 217 11.52 3.37 -9.92
CA GLU A 217 12.51 4.28 -9.35
C GLU A 217 13.36 3.63 -8.25
N LEU A 218 12.76 2.78 -7.42
CA LEU A 218 13.47 1.99 -6.42
C LEU A 218 14.39 0.95 -7.08
N TYR A 219 13.89 0.24 -8.09
CA TYR A 219 14.68 -0.72 -8.87
C TYR A 219 15.90 -0.04 -9.51
N ASP A 220 15.71 1.11 -10.15
CA ASP A 220 16.78 1.88 -10.78
C ASP A 220 17.81 2.41 -9.77
N ASN A 221 17.41 2.54 -8.50
CA ASN A 221 18.31 2.87 -7.39
C ASN A 221 18.83 1.63 -6.65
N ASN A 222 18.79 0.45 -7.30
CA ASN A 222 19.26 -0.85 -6.82
C ASN A 222 18.54 -1.43 -5.59
N ALA A 223 17.39 -0.88 -5.19
CA ALA A 223 16.59 -1.44 -4.09
C ALA A 223 16.07 -2.84 -4.44
N TYR A 224 15.76 -3.64 -3.42
CA TYR A 224 15.24 -4.99 -3.64
C TYR A 224 13.73 -4.96 -3.92
N THR A 225 13.32 -5.27 -5.15
CA THR A 225 11.91 -5.16 -5.57
C THR A 225 11.29 -6.53 -5.85
N VAL A 226 10.12 -6.78 -5.25
CA VAL A 226 9.43 -8.07 -5.29
C VAL A 226 7.99 -7.87 -5.74
N ALA A 227 7.51 -8.77 -6.60
CA ALA A 227 6.11 -8.83 -7.01
C ALA A 227 5.44 -10.13 -6.56
N GLN A 228 4.19 -10.03 -6.13
CA GLN A 228 3.34 -11.22 -5.93
C GLN A 228 3.02 -11.87 -7.29
N ASP A 229 3.12 -13.20 -7.36
CA ASP A 229 2.83 -13.98 -8.57
C ASP A 229 1.34 -13.94 -8.97
N GLU A 230 1.07 -14.26 -10.24
CA GLU A 230 -0.30 -14.28 -10.77
C GLU A 230 -1.18 -15.30 -10.06
N LYS A 231 -0.63 -16.47 -9.76
CA LYS A 231 -1.38 -17.62 -9.22
C LYS A 231 -1.97 -17.33 -7.84
N SER A 232 -1.26 -16.57 -7.00
CA SER A 232 -1.71 -16.21 -5.66
C SER A 232 -2.42 -14.85 -5.59
N CYS A 233 -2.40 -14.06 -6.67
CA CYS A 233 -3.12 -12.80 -6.73
C CYS A 233 -4.63 -13.01 -6.87
N VAL A 234 -5.41 -12.18 -6.19
CA VAL A 234 -6.85 -12.06 -6.48
C VAL A 234 -7.03 -11.26 -7.78
N VAL A 235 -6.25 -10.20 -7.95
CA VAL A 235 -6.19 -9.39 -9.17
C VAL A 235 -4.73 -9.14 -9.52
N PHE A 236 -4.28 -9.69 -10.63
CA PHE A 236 -2.91 -9.55 -11.13
C PHE A 236 -2.76 -8.32 -12.04
N GLY A 237 -3.10 -7.13 -11.53
CA GLY A 237 -2.96 -5.86 -12.27
C GLY A 237 -1.69 -5.12 -11.89
N MET A 238 -1.60 -4.66 -10.64
CA MET A 238 -0.46 -3.91 -10.11
C MET A 238 0.86 -4.69 -10.23
N PRO A 239 0.94 -5.99 -9.84
CA PRO A 239 2.17 -6.76 -10.03
C PRO A 239 2.52 -6.94 -11.51
N ALA A 240 1.54 -7.22 -12.37
CA ALA A 240 1.77 -7.37 -13.81
C ALA A 240 2.37 -6.10 -14.44
N LYS A 241 1.87 -4.92 -14.05
CA LYS A 241 2.38 -3.64 -14.55
C LYS A 241 3.80 -3.34 -14.09
N ALA A 242 4.15 -3.69 -12.85
CA ALA A 242 5.53 -3.58 -12.37
C ALA A 242 6.49 -4.55 -13.07
N ILE A 243 6.04 -5.78 -13.35
CA ILE A 243 6.81 -6.78 -14.10
C ILE A 243 7.04 -6.31 -15.55
N GLU A 244 5.99 -5.86 -16.23
CA GLU A 244 6.05 -5.32 -17.60
C GLU A 244 7.01 -4.13 -17.71
N ALA A 245 7.08 -3.29 -16.67
CA ALA A 245 8.01 -2.16 -16.59
C ALA A 245 9.48 -2.55 -16.34
N GLY A 246 9.79 -3.84 -16.17
CA GLY A 246 11.14 -4.31 -15.83
C GLY A 246 11.60 -3.85 -14.45
N ALA A 247 10.65 -3.66 -13.51
CA ALA A 247 10.90 -3.05 -12.20
C ALA A 247 11.06 -4.06 -11.05
N ILE A 248 11.09 -5.36 -11.36
CA ILE A 248 11.01 -6.45 -10.37
C ILE A 248 12.25 -7.32 -10.44
N LYS A 249 12.87 -7.61 -9.29
CA LYS A 249 13.97 -8.56 -9.16
C LYS A 249 13.46 -9.99 -9.02
N ASP A 250 12.47 -10.21 -8.15
CA ASP A 250 11.89 -11.54 -7.90
C ASP A 250 10.36 -11.52 -7.95
N ILE A 251 9.79 -12.56 -8.56
CA ILE A 251 8.35 -12.82 -8.58
C ILE A 251 8.11 -14.04 -7.69
N VAL A 252 7.28 -13.90 -6.67
CA VAL A 252 7.12 -14.89 -5.61
C VAL A 252 5.66 -15.14 -5.26
N SER A 253 5.33 -16.33 -4.77
CA SER A 253 3.99 -16.59 -4.27
C SER A 253 3.70 -15.81 -2.99
N LEU A 254 2.42 -15.54 -2.71
CA LEU A 254 1.98 -14.88 -1.48
C LEU A 254 2.56 -15.51 -0.21
N ASP A 255 2.71 -16.84 -0.20
CA ASP A 255 3.18 -17.59 0.95
C ASP A 255 4.69 -17.44 1.20
N GLU A 256 5.46 -17.01 0.20
CA GLU A 256 6.92 -16.82 0.27
C GLU A 256 7.31 -15.39 0.64
N ILE A 257 6.43 -14.40 0.42
CA ILE A 257 6.69 -12.99 0.75
C ILE A 257 7.22 -12.80 2.18
N PRO A 258 6.69 -13.46 3.23
CA PRO A 258 7.24 -13.34 4.59
C PRO A 258 8.70 -13.75 4.71
N GLU A 259 9.10 -14.89 4.13
CA GLU A 259 10.50 -15.34 4.16
C GLU A 259 11.40 -14.36 3.40
N TYR A 260 10.94 -13.81 2.27
CA TYR A 260 11.70 -12.81 1.52
C TYR A 260 11.94 -11.54 2.35
N ILE A 261 10.94 -11.09 3.12
CA ILE A 261 11.07 -9.97 4.05
C ILE A 261 12.10 -10.29 5.16
N ILE A 262 12.05 -11.50 5.72
CA ILE A 262 12.97 -11.96 6.77
C ILE A 262 14.40 -12.13 6.24
N GLU A 263 14.57 -12.62 5.02
CA GLU A 263 15.87 -12.77 4.36
C GLU A 263 16.48 -11.41 4.01
N PHE A 264 15.67 -10.48 3.52
CA PHE A 264 16.08 -9.11 3.30
C PHE A 264 16.53 -8.44 4.62
N SER A 265 15.79 -8.60 5.71
CA SER A 265 16.16 -8.02 7.01
C SER A 265 17.53 -8.52 7.48
N ARG A 266 17.78 -9.84 7.37
CA ARG A 266 19.04 -10.52 7.67
C ARG A 266 20.16 -10.24 6.67
N GLY A 267 19.87 -9.56 5.56
CA GLY A 267 20.86 -9.20 4.53
C GLY A 267 21.23 -10.34 3.59
N ARG A 268 20.41 -11.40 3.54
CA ARG A 268 20.55 -12.54 2.63
C ARG A 268 19.98 -12.26 1.23
N ARG A 269 19.27 -11.14 1.04
CA ARG A 269 18.71 -10.65 -0.24
C ARG A 269 18.97 -9.16 -0.42
N ARG A 270 19.32 -8.74 -1.65
CA ARG A 270 19.56 -7.34 -2.06
C ARG A 270 19.28 -7.14 -3.54
#